data_AF-A0A961L4G5-F1
#
_entry.id   AF-A0A961L4G5-F1
#
_cell.length_a   1.000
_cell.length_b   1.000
_cell.length_c   1.000
_cell.angle_alpha   90.00
_cell.angle_beta   90.00
_cell.angle_gamma   90.00
#
_symmetry.space_group_name_H-M   'P 1'
#
loop_
_entity.id
_entity.type
_entity.pdbx_description
1 polymer ?
#
loop_
_entity_poly.entity_id
_entity_poly.type
_entity_poly.pdbx_seq_one_letter_code
_entity_poly.pdbx_strand_id
1 'polypeptide(L)'
;MTRLGDPWLVAPRTQAVCALLTEAGHAAYLVGGCVRNALLGAPVADIDLATDALPQAVLALAEAAGVKAVPTGIEHGTVTLVLE
;
A
#
# COMPACT_ATOMS: atom_id res chain seq x y z
N MET A 1 -15.07 -18.82 -0.46
CA MET A 1 -14.23 -17.62 -0.67
C MET A 1 -13.50 -17.34 0.63
N THR A 2 -12.16 -17.32 0.63
CA THR A 2 -11.37 -17.08 1.85
C THR A 2 -11.39 -15.58 2.17
N ARG A 3 -11.59 -15.23 3.45
CA ARG A 3 -11.52 -13.85 3.93
C ARG A 3 -10.34 -13.71 4.87
N LEU A 4 -9.40 -12.83 4.53
CA LEU A 4 -8.27 -12.48 5.39
C LEU A 4 -8.70 -11.40 6.39
N GLY A 5 -8.13 -11.44 7.59
CA GLY A 5 -8.45 -10.52 8.69
C GLY A 5 -7.22 -10.23 9.56
N ASP A 6 -6.04 -10.49 9.03
CA ASP A 6 -4.77 -10.41 9.72
C ASP A 6 -4.50 -9.00 10.28
N PRO A 7 -3.80 -8.86 11.42
CA PRO A 7 -3.55 -7.56 12.05
C PRO A 7 -2.88 -6.53 11.15
N TRP A 8 -1.95 -6.96 10.28
CA TRP A 8 -1.26 -6.07 9.34
C TRP A 8 -2.21 -5.50 8.27
N LEU A 9 -3.26 -6.25 7.91
CA LEU A 9 -4.24 -5.86 6.90
C LEU A 9 -5.18 -4.80 7.46
N VAL A 10 -5.67 -4.99 8.69
CA VAL A 10 -6.62 -4.07 9.33
C VAL A 10 -5.95 -2.93 10.12
N ALA A 11 -4.62 -2.92 10.18
CA ALA A 11 -3.88 -1.86 10.86
C ALA A 11 -4.22 -0.47 10.28
N PRO A 12 -4.39 0.57 11.13
CA PRO A 12 -4.75 1.91 10.68
C PRO A 12 -3.81 2.45 9.59
N ARG A 13 -2.50 2.22 9.72
CA ARG A 13 -1.49 2.64 8.74
C ARG A 13 -1.69 2.01 7.35
N THR A 14 -2.01 0.72 7.29
CA THR A 14 -2.24 0.01 6.02
C THR A 14 -3.52 0.51 5.36
N GLN A 15 -4.57 0.68 6.17
CA GLN A 15 -5.85 1.22 5.69
C GLN A 15 -5.71 2.68 5.24
N ALA A 16 -4.90 3.49 5.91
CA ALA A 16 -4.65 4.88 5.52
C ALA A 16 -3.98 4.98 4.15
N VAL A 17 -3.01 4.10 3.83
CA VAL A 17 -2.40 4.06 2.49
C VAL A 17 -3.42 3.66 1.41
N CYS A 18 -4.25 2.66 1.69
CA CYS A 18 -5.32 2.27 0.77
C CYS A 18 -6.34 3.40 0.57
N ALA A 19 -6.73 4.08 1.65
CA ALA A 19 -7.66 5.20 1.63
C ALA A 19 -7.09 6.38 0.81
N LEU A 20 -5.82 6.73 1.03
CA LEU A 20 -5.14 7.81 0.29
C LEU A 20 -5.25 7.65 -1.23
N LEU A 21 -5.20 6.42 -1.74
CA LEU A 21 -5.35 6.13 -3.16
C LEU A 21 -6.82 6.04 -3.57
N THR A 22 -7.64 5.31 -2.81
CA THR A 22 -9.04 5.05 -3.17
C THR A 22 -9.93 6.28 -3.07
N GLU A 23 -9.70 7.17 -2.11
CA GLU A 23 -10.40 8.45 -1.98
C GLU A 23 -10.03 9.42 -3.12
N ALA A 24 -8.84 9.26 -3.70
CA ALA A 24 -8.44 9.97 -4.92
C ALA A 24 -9.00 9.34 -6.21
N GLY A 25 -9.81 8.27 -6.10
CA GLY A 25 -10.43 7.59 -7.24
C GLY A 25 -9.55 6.52 -7.90
N HIS A 26 -8.42 6.15 -7.29
CA HIS A 26 -7.53 5.11 -7.78
C HIS A 26 -7.84 3.74 -7.18
N ALA A 27 -7.52 2.68 -7.92
CA ALA A 27 -7.58 1.34 -7.37
C ALA A 27 -6.39 1.08 -6.42
N ALA A 28 -6.61 0.32 -5.35
CA ALA A 28 -5.58 -0.08 -4.41
C ALA A 28 -5.73 -1.56 -4.04
N TYR A 29 -4.72 -2.36 -4.37
CA TYR A 29 -4.72 -3.80 -4.10
C TYR A 29 -3.48 -4.17 -3.32
N LEU A 30 -3.65 -4.88 -2.20
CA LEU A 30 -2.52 -5.53 -1.55
C LEU A 30 -2.15 -6.76 -2.38
N VAL A 31 -0.85 -6.92 -2.64
CA VAL A 31 -0.34 -7.90 -3.60
C VAL A 31 0.90 -8.61 -3.06
N GLY A 32 1.37 -9.62 -3.79
CA GLY A 32 2.67 -10.22 -3.53
C GLY A 32 2.75 -11.02 -2.22
N GLY A 33 3.86 -10.85 -1.52
CA GLY A 33 4.25 -11.71 -0.39
C GLY A 33 3.29 -11.65 0.79
N CYS A 34 2.70 -10.48 1.10
CA CYS A 34 1.78 -10.31 2.23
C CYS A 34 0.51 -11.14 2.05
N VAL A 35 -0.06 -11.15 0.85
CA VAL A 35 -1.25 -11.94 0.52
C VAL A 35 -0.95 -13.43 0.56
N ARG A 36 0.14 -13.86 -0.09
CA ARG A 36 0.57 -15.27 -0.08
C ARG A 36 0.77 -15.78 1.34
N ASN A 37 1.53 -15.04 2.16
CA ASN A 37 1.88 -15.47 3.51
C ASN A 37 0.65 -15.51 4.42
N ALA A 38 -0.26 -14.53 4.33
CA ALA A 38 -1.53 -14.56 5.07
C ALA A 38 -2.40 -15.78 4.71
N LEU A 39 -2.49 -16.14 3.42
CA LEU A 39 -3.21 -17.34 2.98
C LEU A 39 -2.55 -18.65 3.47
N LEU A 40 -1.24 -18.66 3.65
CA LEU A 40 -0.47 -19.80 4.16
C LEU A 40 -0.38 -19.84 5.70
N GLY A 41 -0.90 -18.83 6.41
CA GLY A 41 -0.68 -18.69 7.85
C GLY A 41 0.78 -18.47 8.24
N ALA A 42 1.58 -17.91 7.34
CA ALA A 42 2.99 -17.59 7.55
C ALA A 42 3.18 -16.11 7.96
N PRO A 43 4.28 -15.76 8.65
CA PRO A 43 4.56 -14.37 9.01
C PRO A 43 4.61 -13.43 7.80
N VAL A 44 4.01 -12.24 7.93
CA VAL A 44 4.08 -11.15 6.95
C VAL A 44 5.08 -10.11 7.43
N ALA A 45 6.14 -9.88 6.66
CA ALA A 45 7.20 -8.92 6.99
C ALA A 45 7.01 -7.59 6.26
N ASP A 46 6.67 -7.65 4.98
CA ASP A 46 6.54 -6.51 4.08
C ASP A 46 5.14 -6.44 3.49
N ILE A 47 4.66 -5.22 3.22
CA ILE A 47 3.35 -4.96 2.60
C ILE A 47 3.60 -4.28 1.26
N ASP A 48 3.21 -4.97 0.18
CA ASP A 48 3.22 -4.41 -1.17
C ASP A 48 1.80 -4.04 -1.61
N LEU A 49 1.70 -2.94 -2.34
CA LEU A 49 0.45 -2.43 -2.88
C LEU A 49 0.61 -2.10 -4.36
N ALA A 50 -0.36 -2.52 -5.18
CA ALA A 50 -0.49 -2.13 -6.57
C ALA A 50 -1.64 -1.13 -6.75
N THR A 51 -1.43 -0.14 -7.61
CA THR A 51 -2.41 0.90 -7.94
C THR A 51 -2.34 1.26 -9.42
N ASP A 52 -3.42 1.83 -9.95
CA ASP A 52 -3.44 2.42 -11.29
C ASP A 52 -2.95 3.88 -11.30
N ALA A 53 -2.66 4.47 -10.13
CA ALA A 53 -2.00 5.77 -10.02
C ALA A 53 -0.56 5.72 -10.54
N LEU A 54 -0.17 6.73 -11.33
CA LEU A 54 1.23 6.91 -11.71
C LEU A 54 2.06 7.35 -10.49
N PRO A 55 3.38 7.04 -10.44
CA PRO A 55 4.21 7.38 -9.29
C PRO A 55 4.16 8.86 -8.88
N GLN A 56 4.07 9.76 -9.86
CA GLN A 56 3.98 11.20 -9.63
C GLN A 56 2.67 11.60 -8.94
N ALA A 57 1.57 10.92 -9.28
CA ALA A 57 0.29 11.10 -8.58
C ALA A 57 0.37 10.59 -7.14
N VAL A 58 1.01 9.43 -6.92
CA VAL A 58 1.23 8.89 -5.57
C VAL A 58 2.05 9.85 -4.71
N LEU A 59 3.12 10.43 -5.26
CA LEU A 59 3.93 11.44 -4.56
C LEU A 59 3.11 12.68 -4.19
N ALA A 60 2.31 13.21 -5.12
CA ALA A 60 1.48 14.40 -4.87
C ALA A 60 0.38 14.13 -3.82
N LEU A 61 -0.26 12.97 -3.87
CA LEU A 61 -1.25 12.55 -2.87
C LEU A 61 -0.62 12.39 -1.48
N ALA A 62 0.57 11.78 -1.41
CA ALA A 62 1.32 11.64 -0.17
C ALA A 62 1.71 13.00 0.42
N GLU A 63 2.22 13.92 -0.40
CA GLU A 63 2.54 15.29 0.01
C GLU A 63 1.31 16.03 0.54
N ALA A 64 0.18 15.96 -0.17
CA ALA A 64 -1.07 16.58 0.26
C ALA A 64 -1.60 16.02 1.58
N ALA A 65 -1.35 14.74 1.86
CA ALA A 65 -1.72 14.07 3.10
C ALA A 65 -0.68 14.21 4.24
N GLY A 66 0.44 14.90 4.00
CA GLY A 66 1.54 15.00 4.96
C GLY A 66 2.25 13.67 5.23
N VAL A 67 2.12 12.70 4.31
CA VAL A 67 2.77 11.39 4.38
C VAL A 67 4.13 11.47 3.72
N LYS A 68 5.16 11.00 4.42
CA LYS A 68 6.51 10.94 3.84
C LYS A 68 6.54 9.91 2.70
N ALA A 69 6.93 10.36 1.52
CA ALA A 69 7.14 9.50 0.36
C ALA A 69 8.62 9.48 -0.06
N VAL A 70 9.13 8.29 -0.39
CA VAL A 70 10.47 8.07 -0.91
C VAL A 70 10.34 7.52 -2.33
N PRO A 71 10.96 8.14 -3.36
CA PRO A 71 10.84 7.73 -4.76
C PRO A 71 11.69 6.48 -5.07
N THR A 72 11.50 5.42 -4.29
CA THR A 72 12.24 4.17 -4.37
C THR A 72 11.96 3.47 -5.69
N GLY A 73 12.90 3.50 -6.64
CA GLY A 73 12.71 2.84 -7.92
C GLY A 73 11.60 3.48 -8.77
N ILE A 74 11.46 4.80 -8.71
CA ILE A 74 10.41 5.55 -9.43
C ILE A 74 10.43 5.30 -10.94
N GLU A 75 11.61 5.08 -11.53
CA GLU A 75 11.78 4.71 -12.95
C GLU A 75 11.14 3.35 -13.29
N HIS A 76 10.89 2.52 -12.28
CA HIS A 76 10.23 1.22 -12.39
C HIS A 76 8.80 1.24 -11.83
N GLY A 77 8.24 2.43 -11.55
CA GLY A 77 6.86 2.57 -11.09
C GLY A 77 6.66 2.39 -9.59
N THR A 78 7.73 2.40 -8.78
CA THR A 78 7.63 2.17 -7.33
C THR A 78 7.85 3.45 -6.52
N VAL A 79 7.11 3.59 -5.42
CA VAL A 79 7.24 4.64 -4.41
C VAL A 79 7.03 4.00 -3.04
N THR A 80 7.83 4.37 -2.06
CA THR A 80 7.68 3.91 -0.67
C THR A 80 7.01 4.99 0.15
N LEU A 81 5.88 4.66 0.78
CA LEU A 81 5.20 5.55 1.74
C LEU A 81 5.57 5.15 3.16
N VAL A 82 5.91 6.14 3.98
CA VAL A 82 6.32 5.96 5.37
C VAL A 82 5.29 6.62 6.27
N LEU A 83 4.60 5.79 7.06
CA LEU A 83 3.59 6.19 8.04
C LEU A 83 4.04 5.69 9.41
N GLU A 84 3.91 6.55 10.44
CA GLU A 84 4.17 6.21 11.84
C GLU A 84 2.98 5.51 12.50
#